data_AF-A0A2M8GK32-F1
#
_entry.id   AF-A0A2M8GK32-F1
#
_cell.length_a   1.000
_cell.length_b   1.000
_cell.length_c   1.000
_cell.angle_alpha   90.00
_cell.angle_beta   90.00
_cell.angle_gamma   90.00
#
_symmetry.space_group_name_H-M   'P 1'
#
loop_
_entity.id
_entity.type
_entity.pdbx_description
1 polymer ?
#
loop_
_entity_poly.entity_id
_entity_poly.type
_entity_poly.pdbx_seq_one_letter_code
_entity_poly.pdbx_strand_id
1 'polypeptide(L)'
;LNQHPNFNYYDRIIHNRRVLYVLSWEQKYLSHFNLNFLFLNGDDVPRSKSPEMGQLYLIELPLIILGIYFLLANQHTSELSFLIVALLLVSPLASSLTFQAPSALRSLPLVIPLSILVALGIWKLKLVWKLFFGTCYLYSILYFLSSYFIHAPQKYAFAWNRGFSDIIPIIEKNKDKYQNIYITDKYDQPYILYLFFSKYDPLKIQKQIKLTDPDKFGFSTVVQIDNIFFGIPSIIPLNSFVVEASDFEKTGQSFTIYTK
;
A
#
# COMPACT_ATOMS: atom_id res chain seq x y z
N LEU A 1 -2.49 -33.83 -7.40
CA LEU A 1 -2.77 -34.57 -6.14
C LEU A 1 -4.11 -35.30 -6.17
N ASN A 2 -5.24 -34.65 -6.49
CA ASN A 2 -6.57 -35.30 -6.57
C ASN A 2 -6.83 -36.21 -7.80
N GLN A 3 -5.81 -36.49 -8.62
CA GLN A 3 -5.92 -37.28 -9.85
C GLN A 3 -5.04 -38.54 -9.85
N HIS A 4 -4.32 -38.83 -8.75
CA HIS A 4 -3.52 -40.06 -8.65
C HIS A 4 -4.37 -41.25 -8.17
N PRO A 5 -4.11 -42.49 -8.61
CA PRO A 5 -4.97 -43.64 -8.30
C PRO A 5 -4.87 -44.16 -6.85
N ASN A 6 -3.77 -43.89 -6.13
CA ASN A 6 -3.52 -44.34 -4.75
C ASN A 6 -3.60 -43.17 -3.75
N PHE A 7 -4.75 -42.49 -3.65
CA PHE A 7 -4.90 -41.36 -2.72
C PHE A 7 -5.49 -41.81 -1.38
N ASN A 8 -4.89 -41.36 -0.28
CA ASN A 8 -5.41 -41.56 1.07
C ASN A 8 -6.52 -40.53 1.35
N TYR A 9 -7.58 -40.91 2.06
CA TYR A 9 -8.70 -40.00 2.38
C TYR A 9 -8.22 -38.77 3.17
N TYR A 10 -7.19 -38.94 4.00
CA TYR A 10 -6.50 -37.86 4.72
C TYR A 10 -5.92 -36.81 3.76
N ASP A 11 -5.26 -37.22 2.67
CA ASP A 11 -4.67 -36.31 1.70
C ASP A 11 -5.73 -35.46 0.99
N ARG A 12 -6.92 -36.04 0.74
CA ARG A 12 -8.04 -35.34 0.10
C ARG A 12 -8.70 -34.31 1.01
N ILE A 13 -8.73 -34.56 2.32
CA ILE A 13 -9.23 -33.60 3.32
C ILE A 13 -8.24 -32.44 3.45
N ILE A 14 -6.95 -32.73 3.56
CA ILE A 14 -5.90 -31.71 3.73
C ILE A 14 -5.73 -30.87 2.45
N HIS A 15 -5.73 -31.50 1.28
CA HIS A 15 -5.53 -30.82 -0.01
C HIS A 15 -6.87 -30.41 -0.67
N ASN A 16 -7.78 -29.87 0.14
CA ASN A 16 -9.04 -29.30 -0.34
C ASN A 16 -8.90 -27.79 -0.56
N ARG A 17 -9.50 -27.29 -1.64
CA ARG A 17 -9.58 -25.85 -1.97
C ARG A 17 -10.09 -25.01 -0.77
N ARG A 18 -11.03 -25.54 0.02
CA ARG A 18 -11.55 -24.87 1.22
C ARG A 18 -10.48 -24.71 2.30
N VAL A 19 -9.71 -25.77 2.56
CA VAL A 19 -8.62 -25.75 3.54
C VAL A 19 -7.54 -24.77 3.09
N LEU A 20 -7.17 -24.78 1.81
CA LEU A 20 -6.20 -23.82 1.26
C LEU A 20 -6.67 -22.37 1.41
N TYR A 21 -7.96 -22.09 1.23
CA TYR A 21 -8.51 -20.74 1.45
C TYR A 21 -8.49 -20.32 2.91
N VAL A 22 -8.84 -21.22 3.83
CA VAL A 22 -8.77 -20.94 5.27
C VAL A 22 -7.32 -20.69 5.70
N LEU A 23 -6.39 -21.56 5.30
CA LEU A 23 -4.96 -21.38 5.60
C LEU A 23 -4.40 -20.07 5.03
N SER A 24 -4.78 -19.74 3.79
CA SER A 24 -4.36 -18.47 3.16
C SER A 24 -4.93 -17.26 3.92
N TRP A 25 -6.21 -17.31 4.32
CA TRP A 25 -6.83 -16.26 5.10
C TRP A 25 -6.21 -16.13 6.49
N GLU A 26 -5.97 -17.23 7.20
CA GLU A 26 -5.32 -17.25 8.51
C GLU A 26 -3.92 -16.63 8.45
N GLN A 27 -3.13 -17.00 7.43
CA GLN A 27 -1.80 -16.42 7.23
C GLN A 27 -1.87 -14.90 7.01
N LYS A 28 -2.81 -14.43 6.19
CA LYS A 28 -3.05 -13.00 5.95
C LYS A 28 -3.59 -12.27 7.18
N TYR A 29 -4.38 -12.95 8.01
CA TYR A 29 -4.91 -12.38 9.24
C TYR A 29 -3.77 -12.21 10.26
N LEU A 30 -3.02 -13.28 10.53
CA LEU A 30 -1.93 -13.30 11.49
C LEU A 30 -0.76 -12.39 11.09
N SER A 31 -0.56 -12.13 9.79
CA SER A 31 0.49 -11.21 9.33
C SER A 31 0.31 -9.77 9.84
N HIS A 32 -0.90 -9.35 10.21
CA HIS A 32 -1.14 -8.03 10.80
C HIS A 32 -0.61 -7.89 12.23
N PHE A 33 -0.40 -9.01 12.91
CA PHE A 33 0.18 -9.05 14.26
C PHE A 33 1.67 -9.38 14.25
N ASN A 34 2.28 -9.52 13.06
CA ASN A 34 3.71 -9.75 12.93
C ASN A 34 4.48 -8.52 13.44
N LEU A 35 5.48 -8.74 14.29
CA LEU A 35 6.37 -7.69 14.81
C LEU A 35 7.04 -6.89 13.68
N ASN A 36 7.37 -7.54 12.57
CA ASN A 36 7.96 -6.88 11.42
C ASN A 36 7.02 -5.84 10.81
N PHE A 37 5.74 -6.17 10.67
CA PHE A 37 4.72 -5.26 10.15
C PHE A 37 4.42 -4.14 11.15
N LEU A 38 4.22 -4.48 12.43
CA LEU A 38 3.82 -3.50 13.44
C LEU A 38 4.95 -2.55 13.83
N PHE A 39 6.20 -3.01 13.99
CA PHE A 39 7.24 -2.21 14.65
C PHE A 39 8.53 -1.97 13.85
N LEU A 40 8.80 -2.77 12.81
CA LEU A 40 10.10 -2.70 12.10
C LEU A 40 10.01 -2.07 10.72
N ASN A 41 9.30 -2.71 9.78
CA ASN A 41 9.32 -2.37 8.36
C ASN A 41 7.99 -1.84 7.80
N GLY A 42 6.89 -1.99 8.54
CA GLY A 42 5.59 -1.46 8.14
C GLY A 42 4.94 -2.25 7.01
N ASP A 43 4.16 -1.54 6.19
CA ASP A 43 3.46 -2.09 5.01
C ASP A 43 4.46 -2.32 3.86
N ASP A 44 4.23 -3.35 3.05
CA ASP A 44 5.05 -3.58 1.85
C ASP A 44 4.79 -2.50 0.79
N VAL A 45 3.58 -1.96 0.74
CA VAL A 45 3.19 -0.89 -0.18
C VAL A 45 3.86 0.43 0.25
N PRO A 46 4.77 1.01 -0.55
CA PRO A 46 5.51 2.22 -0.15
C PRO A 46 4.63 3.45 0.15
N ARG A 47 3.41 3.48 -0.40
CA ARG A 47 2.41 4.55 -0.16
C ARG A 47 1.83 4.51 1.26
N SER A 48 1.95 3.37 1.95
CA SER A 48 1.33 3.09 3.24
C SER A 48 2.36 2.88 4.36
N LYS A 49 3.61 3.31 4.15
CA LYS A 49 4.66 3.29 5.16
C LYS A 49 5.58 4.51 5.08
N SER A 50 6.22 4.81 6.20
CA SER A 50 7.39 5.69 6.24
C SER A 50 8.66 4.85 6.10
N PRO A 51 9.76 5.38 5.52
CA PRO A 51 11.04 4.69 5.51
C PRO A 51 11.50 4.28 6.91
N GLU A 52 11.99 3.04 7.03
CA GLU A 52 12.71 2.53 8.22
C GLU A 52 11.91 2.56 9.53
N MET A 53 10.59 2.43 9.43
CA MET A 53 9.67 2.47 10.56
C MET A 53 8.53 1.46 10.39
N GLY A 54 8.08 0.88 11.51
CA GLY A 54 6.82 0.14 11.59
C GLY A 54 5.57 1.03 11.50
N GLN A 55 4.41 0.42 11.68
CA GLN A 55 3.14 1.15 11.84
C GLN A 55 2.97 1.76 13.24
N LEU A 56 3.74 1.24 14.21
CA LEU A 56 3.84 1.66 15.60
C LEU A 56 5.31 1.90 15.95
N TYR A 57 5.55 2.67 17.00
CA TYR A 57 6.91 2.88 17.48
C TYR A 57 7.39 1.67 18.27
N LEU A 58 8.65 1.26 18.09
CA LEU A 58 9.20 0.10 18.80
C LEU A 58 9.11 0.23 20.34
N ILE A 59 9.16 1.45 20.86
CA ILE A 59 8.99 1.76 22.30
C ILE A 59 7.58 1.43 22.83
N GLU A 60 6.59 1.31 21.95
CA GLU A 60 5.21 0.97 22.31
C GLU A 60 5.04 -0.52 22.59
N LEU A 61 5.91 -1.38 22.07
CA LEU A 61 5.86 -2.83 22.30
C LEU A 61 5.79 -3.22 23.79
N PRO A 62 6.72 -2.77 24.67
CA PRO A 62 6.63 -3.08 26.09
C PRO A 62 5.38 -2.46 26.76
N LEU A 63 4.92 -1.29 26.29
CA LEU A 63 3.72 -0.63 26.82
C LEU A 63 2.45 -1.40 26.46
N ILE A 64 2.35 -1.94 25.25
CA ILE A 64 1.25 -2.78 24.80
C ILE A 64 1.19 -4.06 25.63
N ILE A 65 2.34 -4.72 25.88
CA ILE A 65 2.40 -5.92 26.72
C ILE A 65 1.89 -5.62 28.13
N LEU A 66 2.34 -4.51 28.74
CA LEU A 66 1.85 -4.07 30.04
C LEU A 66 0.35 -3.73 30.00
N GLY A 67 -0.11 -3.06 28.95
CA GLY A 67 -1.51 -2.74 28.71
C GLY A 67 -2.40 -3.99 28.69
N ILE A 68 -1.97 -5.04 27.96
CA ILE A 68 -2.67 -6.32 27.90
C ILE A 68 -2.72 -6.98 29.28
N TYR A 69 -1.59 -7.01 29.99
CA TYR A 69 -1.53 -7.56 31.34
C TYR A 69 -2.53 -6.87 32.29
N PHE A 70 -2.56 -5.53 32.31
CA PHE A 70 -3.48 -4.79 33.18
C PHE A 70 -4.94 -4.87 32.73
N LEU A 71 -5.19 -4.97 31.43
CA LEU A 71 -6.54 -5.17 30.90
C LEU A 71 -7.13 -6.50 31.39
N LEU A 72 -6.34 -7.58 31.33
CA LEU A 72 -6.78 -8.92 31.73
C LEU A 72 -6.78 -9.12 33.26
N ALA A 73 -5.92 -8.43 34.00
CA ALA A 73 -5.84 -8.55 35.46
C ALA A 73 -7.02 -7.86 36.19
N ASN A 74 -7.72 -6.93 35.54
CA ASN A 74 -8.71 -6.09 36.21
C ASN A 74 -10.13 -6.65 36.04
N GLN A 75 -10.61 -7.38 37.05
CA GLN A 75 -11.92 -8.07 37.01
C GLN A 75 -13.13 -7.12 36.96
N HIS A 76 -12.97 -5.86 37.40
CA HIS A 76 -14.05 -4.88 37.48
C HIS A 76 -14.47 -4.26 36.13
N THR A 77 -13.71 -4.48 35.05
CA THR A 77 -13.95 -3.87 33.72
C THR A 77 -14.12 -4.92 32.62
N SER A 78 -14.75 -6.06 32.94
CA SER A 78 -14.85 -7.22 32.05
C SER A 78 -15.49 -6.90 30.68
N GLU A 79 -16.55 -6.08 30.65
CA GLU A 79 -17.25 -5.70 29.41
C GLU A 79 -16.39 -4.81 28.50
N LEU A 80 -15.72 -3.79 29.06
CA LEU A 80 -14.84 -2.91 28.29
C LEU A 80 -13.60 -3.66 27.80
N SER A 81 -13.08 -4.57 28.62
CA SER A 81 -11.95 -5.42 28.25
C SER A 81 -12.32 -6.35 27.09
N PHE A 82 -13.51 -6.93 27.14
CA PHE A 82 -14.05 -7.71 26.03
C PHE A 82 -14.19 -6.85 24.76
N LEU A 83 -14.73 -5.63 24.86
CA LEU A 83 -14.86 -4.73 23.70
C LEU A 83 -13.51 -4.38 23.07
N ILE A 84 -12.48 -4.10 23.87
CA ILE A 84 -11.13 -3.79 23.37
C ILE A 84 -10.51 -5.00 22.67
N VAL A 85 -10.64 -6.20 23.26
CA VAL A 85 -10.13 -7.43 22.66
C VAL A 85 -10.90 -7.78 21.38
N ALA A 86 -12.23 -7.65 21.39
CA ALA A 86 -13.06 -7.85 20.22
C ALA A 86 -12.67 -6.88 19.09
N LEU A 87 -12.45 -5.60 19.42
CA LEU A 87 -12.01 -4.61 18.44
C LEU A 87 -10.63 -4.94 17.88
N LEU A 88 -9.68 -5.38 18.73
CA LEU A 88 -8.35 -5.80 18.30
C LEU A 88 -8.40 -6.96 17.30
N LEU A 89 -9.28 -7.95 17.54
CA LEU A 89 -9.43 -9.12 16.68
C LEU A 89 -10.27 -8.84 15.41
N VAL A 90 -11.28 -7.97 15.50
CA VAL A 90 -12.11 -7.63 14.34
C VAL A 90 -11.39 -6.66 13.39
N SER A 91 -10.49 -5.82 13.88
CA SER A 91 -9.82 -4.78 13.09
C SER A 91 -9.13 -5.26 11.80
N PRO A 92 -8.31 -6.34 11.80
CA PRO A 92 -7.67 -6.82 10.57
C PRO A 92 -8.58 -7.69 9.70
N LEU A 93 -9.83 -7.95 10.10
CA LEU A 93 -10.74 -8.86 9.38
C LEU A 93 -10.95 -8.40 7.94
N ALA A 94 -11.30 -7.13 7.73
CA ALA A 94 -11.50 -6.57 6.39
C ALA A 94 -10.23 -6.70 5.53
N SER A 95 -9.07 -6.38 6.09
CA SER A 95 -7.78 -6.47 5.40
C SER A 95 -7.42 -7.91 5.02
N SER A 96 -7.61 -8.86 5.93
CA SER A 96 -7.30 -10.29 5.73
C SER A 96 -8.09 -10.95 4.60
N LEU A 97 -9.29 -10.44 4.31
CA LEU A 97 -10.15 -10.91 3.22
C LEU A 97 -9.77 -10.34 1.84
N THR A 98 -8.86 -9.36 1.80
CA THR A 98 -8.49 -8.65 0.57
C THR A 98 -7.17 -9.15 -0.06
N PHE A 99 -6.80 -8.53 -1.18
CA PHE A 99 -5.49 -8.67 -1.79
C PHE A 99 -4.47 -7.75 -1.09
N GLN A 100 -3.19 -8.12 -1.09
CA GLN A 100 -2.11 -7.37 -0.42
C GLN A 100 -2.32 -7.24 1.09
N ALA A 101 -2.35 -8.36 1.80
CA ALA A 101 -2.27 -8.39 3.25
C ALA A 101 -0.82 -8.71 3.68
N PRO A 102 -0.31 -8.09 4.74
CA PRO A 102 -0.98 -7.11 5.61
C PRO A 102 -1.07 -5.73 4.95
N SER A 103 -2.16 -5.00 5.18
CA SER A 103 -2.37 -3.63 4.67
C SER A 103 -2.69 -2.68 5.80
N ALA A 104 -1.82 -1.69 6.00
CA ALA A 104 -1.96 -0.67 7.05
C ALA A 104 -3.22 0.18 6.85
N LEU A 105 -3.55 0.53 5.60
CA LEU A 105 -4.75 1.30 5.27
C LEU A 105 -6.03 0.53 5.62
N ARG A 106 -6.09 -0.77 5.29
CA ARG A 106 -7.29 -1.59 5.51
C ARG A 106 -7.40 -2.10 6.95
N SER A 107 -6.31 -2.08 7.71
CA SER A 107 -6.27 -2.40 9.14
C SER A 107 -6.16 -1.17 10.04
N LEU A 108 -6.41 0.04 9.53
CA LEU A 108 -6.37 1.29 10.32
C LEU A 108 -7.18 1.23 11.63
N PRO A 109 -8.35 0.54 11.71
CA PRO A 109 -9.06 0.38 12.97
C PRO A 109 -8.22 -0.22 14.12
N LEU A 110 -7.15 -0.96 13.82
CA LEU A 110 -6.23 -1.55 14.80
C LEU A 110 -5.55 -0.49 15.68
N VAL A 111 -5.43 0.75 15.19
CA VAL A 111 -4.86 1.87 15.95
C VAL A 111 -5.64 2.13 17.25
N ILE A 112 -6.97 1.96 17.24
CA ILE A 112 -7.83 2.25 18.39
C ILE A 112 -7.49 1.34 19.59
N PRO A 113 -7.63 0.00 19.49
CA PRO A 113 -7.34 -0.89 20.61
C PRO A 113 -5.86 -0.82 21.01
N LEU A 114 -4.93 -0.69 20.07
CA LEU A 114 -3.50 -0.58 20.38
C LEU A 114 -3.16 0.69 21.16
N SER A 115 -3.72 1.85 20.79
CA SER A 115 -3.50 3.11 21.51
C SER A 115 -4.05 3.04 22.93
N ILE A 116 -5.20 2.38 23.13
CA ILE A 116 -5.77 2.15 24.47
C ILE A 116 -4.84 1.28 25.31
N LEU A 117 -4.31 0.19 24.74
CA LEU A 117 -3.37 -0.69 25.44
C LEU A 117 -2.09 0.06 25.83
N VAL A 118 -1.51 0.85 24.92
CA VAL A 118 -0.37 1.72 25.23
C VAL A 118 -0.68 2.67 26.37
N ALA A 119 -1.82 3.36 26.33
CA ALA A 119 -2.22 4.31 27.37
C ALA A 119 -2.40 3.64 28.74
N LEU A 120 -3.00 2.45 28.79
CA LEU A 120 -3.11 1.64 30.01
C LEU A 120 -1.74 1.23 30.56
N GLY A 121 -0.82 0.84 29.68
CA GLY A 121 0.56 0.54 30.03
C GLY A 121 1.24 1.74 30.69
N ILE A 122 1.17 2.92 30.06
CA ILE A 122 1.76 4.16 30.57
C ILE A 122 1.13 4.58 31.91
N TRP A 123 -0.20 4.47 32.05
CA TRP A 123 -0.93 4.93 33.22
C TRP A 123 -0.39 4.33 34.52
N LYS A 124 -0.05 3.04 34.50
CA LYS A 124 0.41 2.26 35.64
C LYS A 124 1.90 2.45 35.98
N LEU A 125 2.65 3.18 35.15
CA LEU A 125 4.07 3.45 35.39
C LEU A 125 4.29 4.53 36.46
N LYS A 126 5.42 4.42 37.18
CA LYS A 126 5.91 5.50 38.06
C LYS A 126 6.32 6.71 37.21
N LEU A 127 6.33 7.90 37.82
CA LEU A 127 6.61 9.16 37.12
C LEU A 127 7.95 9.13 36.34
N VAL A 128 9.01 8.56 36.91
CA VAL A 128 10.32 8.43 36.26
C VAL A 128 10.23 7.69 34.92
N TRP A 129 9.43 6.63 34.84
CA TRP A 129 9.23 5.84 33.62
C TRP A 129 8.31 6.56 32.63
N LYS A 130 7.29 7.28 33.12
CA LYS A 130 6.45 8.14 32.28
C LYS A 130 7.29 9.22 31.58
N LEU A 131 8.22 9.84 32.30
CA LEU A 131 9.16 10.82 31.74
C LEU A 131 10.10 10.18 30.71
N PHE A 132 10.64 8.99 31.01
CA PHE A 132 11.47 8.23 30.06
C PHE A 132 10.72 7.95 28.75
N PHE A 133 9.55 7.33 28.82
CA PHE A 133 8.74 7.03 27.63
C PHE A 133 8.29 8.31 26.92
N GLY A 134 7.96 9.38 27.66
CA GLY A 134 7.63 10.69 27.07
C GLY A 134 8.77 11.26 26.23
N THR A 135 10.00 11.21 26.73
CA THR A 135 11.20 11.62 25.98
C THR A 135 11.43 10.72 24.76
N CYS A 136 11.28 9.40 24.90
CA CYS A 136 11.39 8.47 23.78
C CYS A 136 10.32 8.72 22.70
N TYR A 137 9.09 9.05 23.09
CA TYR A 137 8.02 9.43 22.17
C TYR A 137 8.35 10.71 21.42
N LEU A 138 8.83 11.74 22.14
CA LEU A 138 9.25 12.98 21.51
C LEU A 138 10.34 12.73 20.46
N TYR A 139 11.34 11.93 20.80
CA TYR A 139 12.36 11.50 19.84
C TYR A 139 11.76 10.75 18.64
N SER A 140 10.85 9.81 18.90
CA SER A 140 10.20 9.00 17.85
C SER A 140 9.36 9.86 16.90
N ILE A 141 8.67 10.88 17.43
CA ILE A 141 7.91 11.85 16.64
C ILE A 141 8.85 12.70 15.77
N LEU A 142 9.96 13.20 16.33
CA LEU A 142 10.94 13.96 15.55
C LEU A 142 11.57 13.10 14.45
N TYR A 143 11.87 11.84 14.75
CA TYR A 143 12.35 10.87 13.77
C TYR A 143 11.30 10.62 12.68
N PHE A 144 10.03 10.39 13.06
CA PHE A 144 8.93 10.25 12.12
C PHE A 144 8.77 11.46 11.21
N LEU A 145 8.78 12.68 11.75
CA LEU A 145 8.67 13.91 10.96
C LEU A 145 9.81 14.02 9.93
N SER A 146 11.04 13.68 10.33
CA SER A 146 12.19 13.63 9.41
C SER A 146 12.02 12.54 8.35
N SER A 147 11.64 11.32 8.75
CA SER A 147 11.41 10.19 7.85
C SER A 147 10.29 10.51 6.84
N TYR A 148 9.19 11.10 7.29
CA TYR A 148 8.00 11.38 6.48
C TYR A 148 8.16 12.59 5.55
N PHE A 149 8.69 13.72 6.04
CA PHE A 149 8.78 14.94 5.24
C PHE A 149 10.06 15.06 4.41
N ILE A 150 11.15 14.39 4.79
CA ILE A 150 12.44 14.50 4.11
C ILE A 150 12.75 13.22 3.33
N HIS A 151 12.70 12.06 3.98
CA HIS A 151 13.16 10.81 3.37
C HIS A 151 12.10 10.15 2.48
N ALA A 152 10.83 10.12 2.89
CA ALA A 152 9.77 9.47 2.13
C ALA A 152 9.57 10.07 0.72
N PRO A 153 9.59 11.42 0.52
CA PRO A 153 9.44 12.01 -0.80
C PRO A 153 10.62 11.72 -1.73
N GLN A 154 11.79 11.37 -1.20
CA GLN A 154 12.97 10.99 -1.97
C GLN A 154 12.95 9.49 -2.31
N LYS A 155 12.68 8.64 -1.31
CA LYS A 155 12.70 7.18 -1.43
C LYS A 155 11.49 6.62 -2.16
N TYR A 156 10.31 7.21 -1.96
CA TYR A 156 9.03 6.70 -2.46
C TYR A 156 8.36 7.61 -3.49
N ALA A 157 9.10 8.53 -4.10
CA ALA A 157 8.61 9.42 -5.16
C ALA A 157 7.87 8.66 -6.28
N PHE A 158 8.44 7.52 -6.69
CA PHE A 158 7.90 6.68 -7.75
C PHE A 158 6.51 6.11 -7.40
N ALA A 159 6.27 5.82 -6.12
CA ALA A 159 5.03 5.23 -5.66
C ALA A 159 3.85 6.22 -5.69
N TRP A 160 4.16 7.53 -5.78
CA TRP A 160 3.20 8.62 -5.93
C TRP A 160 3.10 9.13 -7.37
N ASN A 161 3.63 8.36 -8.34
CA ASN A 161 3.61 8.71 -9.76
C ASN A 161 4.22 10.10 -10.06
N ARG A 162 5.17 10.56 -9.23
CA ARG A 162 5.78 11.89 -9.35
C ARG A 162 6.38 12.14 -10.73
N GLY A 163 6.98 11.13 -11.37
CA GLY A 163 7.60 11.28 -12.69
C GLY A 163 6.65 11.82 -13.77
N PHE A 164 5.32 11.68 -13.60
CA PHE A 164 4.35 12.25 -14.53
C PHE A 164 4.38 13.79 -14.56
N SER A 165 4.74 14.46 -13.45
CA SER A 165 4.90 15.92 -13.45
C SER A 165 6.02 16.39 -14.37
N ASP A 166 7.03 15.55 -14.57
CA ASP A 166 8.24 15.89 -15.31
C ASP A 166 8.14 15.49 -16.78
N ILE A 167 7.54 14.33 -17.06
CA ILE A 167 7.47 13.77 -18.42
C ILE A 167 6.36 14.35 -19.28
N ILE A 168 5.21 14.70 -18.69
CA ILE A 168 4.04 15.17 -19.45
C ILE A 168 4.31 16.51 -20.14
N PRO A 169 4.97 17.51 -19.51
CA PRO A 169 5.39 18.73 -20.22
C PRO A 169 6.33 18.45 -21.41
N ILE A 170 7.18 17.43 -21.31
CA ILE A 170 8.08 17.03 -22.40
C ILE A 170 7.29 16.40 -23.55
N ILE A 171 6.30 15.56 -23.24
CA ILE A 171 5.37 14.98 -24.21
C ILE A 171 4.61 16.08 -24.94
N GLU A 172 3.99 17.02 -24.22
CA GLU A 172 3.23 18.12 -24.81
C GLU A 172 4.09 18.98 -25.75
N LYS A 173 5.34 19.27 -25.38
CA LYS A 173 6.28 20.03 -26.23
C LYS A 173 6.67 19.29 -27.53
N ASN A 174 6.56 17.97 -27.57
CA ASN A 174 6.90 17.15 -28.73
C ASN A 174 5.68 16.56 -29.44
N LYS A 175 4.47 16.87 -28.97
CA LYS A 175 3.22 16.29 -29.46
C LYS A 175 3.03 16.43 -30.96
N ASP A 176 3.39 17.58 -31.52
CA ASP A 176 3.20 17.88 -32.95
C ASP A 176 4.35 17.37 -33.84
N LYS A 177 5.44 16.84 -33.26
CA LYS A 177 6.63 16.39 -34.03
C LYS A 177 6.54 14.94 -34.47
N TYR A 178 5.78 14.13 -33.74
CA TYR A 178 5.70 12.68 -33.94
C TYR A 178 4.29 12.29 -34.32
N GLN A 179 4.16 11.28 -35.18
CA GLN A 179 2.84 10.77 -35.56
C GLN A 179 2.17 10.02 -34.41
N ASN A 180 2.94 9.29 -33.62
CA ASN A 180 2.44 8.52 -32.49
C ASN A 180 3.30 8.77 -31.25
N ILE A 181 2.64 8.88 -30.11
CA ILE A 181 3.28 8.94 -28.80
C ILE A 181 2.79 7.76 -27.97
N TYR A 182 3.69 6.94 -27.45
CA TYR A 182 3.35 5.80 -26.61
C TYR A 182 3.81 6.05 -25.18
N ILE A 183 2.88 5.94 -24.23
CA ILE A 183 3.14 6.04 -22.79
C ILE A 183 2.87 4.66 -22.18
N THR A 184 3.79 4.17 -21.36
CA THR A 184 3.63 2.92 -20.60
C THR A 184 2.33 2.84 -19.80
N ASP A 185 1.73 1.65 -19.80
CA ASP A 185 0.53 1.27 -19.03
C ASP A 185 0.86 0.63 -17.66
N LYS A 186 2.14 0.54 -17.29
CA LYS A 186 2.60 -0.02 -16.00
C LYS A 186 1.94 0.63 -14.78
N TYR A 187 1.53 1.90 -14.90
CA TYR A 187 0.91 2.68 -13.83
C TYR A 187 -0.64 2.63 -13.84
N ASP A 188 -1.21 1.55 -14.39
CA ASP A 188 -2.64 1.23 -14.44
C ASP A 188 -3.44 2.16 -15.37
N GLN A 189 -3.66 3.40 -14.96
CA GLN A 189 -4.44 4.39 -15.71
C GLN A 189 -3.63 5.66 -15.99
N PRO A 190 -2.53 5.57 -16.77
CA PRO A 190 -1.63 6.70 -17.06
C PRO A 190 -2.34 7.87 -17.76
N TYR A 191 -3.45 7.60 -18.46
CA TYR A 191 -4.23 8.64 -19.14
C TYR A 191 -4.79 9.69 -18.16
N ILE A 192 -5.16 9.29 -16.93
CA ILE A 192 -5.65 10.23 -15.91
C ILE A 192 -4.53 11.20 -15.52
N LEU A 193 -3.32 10.68 -15.34
CA LEU A 193 -2.14 11.48 -14.98
C LEU A 193 -1.73 12.38 -16.15
N TYR A 194 -1.80 11.88 -17.38
CA TYR A 194 -1.62 12.69 -18.58
C TYR A 194 -2.60 13.87 -18.61
N LEU A 195 -3.90 13.62 -18.48
CA LEU A 195 -4.93 14.67 -18.50
C LEU A 195 -4.71 15.71 -17.40
N PHE A 196 -4.36 15.25 -16.19
CA PHE A 196 -4.11 16.12 -15.06
C PHE A 196 -2.89 17.03 -15.28
N PHE A 197 -1.73 16.47 -15.63
CA PHE A 197 -0.49 17.24 -15.76
C PHE A 197 -0.41 18.07 -17.05
N SER A 198 -1.06 17.63 -18.14
CA SER A 198 -1.20 18.43 -19.37
C SER A 198 -2.22 19.57 -19.22
N LYS A 199 -3.04 19.55 -18.15
CA LYS A 199 -4.19 20.45 -17.95
C LYS A 199 -5.13 20.40 -19.15
N TYR A 200 -5.41 19.18 -19.63
CA TYR A 200 -6.26 18.96 -20.80
C TYR A 200 -7.67 19.49 -20.55
N ASP A 201 -8.27 20.10 -21.58
CA ASP A 201 -9.61 20.68 -21.51
C ASP A 201 -10.68 19.60 -21.20
N PRO A 202 -11.36 19.67 -20.03
CA PRO A 202 -12.39 18.70 -19.65
C PRO A 202 -13.54 18.59 -20.66
N LEU A 203 -13.90 19.70 -21.34
CA LEU A 203 -15.00 19.71 -22.31
C LEU A 203 -14.66 18.98 -23.60
N LYS A 204 -13.38 18.91 -23.97
CA LYS A 204 -12.90 18.15 -25.13
C LYS A 204 -12.85 16.66 -24.82
N ILE A 205 -12.19 16.29 -23.71
CA ILE A 205 -11.99 14.88 -23.36
C ILE A 205 -13.33 14.17 -23.12
N GLN A 206 -14.31 14.81 -22.47
CA GLN A 206 -15.62 14.20 -22.24
C GLN A 206 -16.34 13.79 -23.53
N LYS A 207 -16.08 14.48 -24.65
CA LYS A 207 -16.67 14.17 -25.96
C LYS A 207 -15.90 13.09 -26.73
N GLN A 208 -14.60 12.95 -26.49
CA GLN A 208 -13.74 12.01 -27.21
C GLN A 208 -13.56 10.69 -26.48
N ILE A 209 -13.75 10.67 -25.16
CA ILE A 209 -13.39 9.54 -24.32
C ILE A 209 -14.20 8.31 -24.72
N LYS A 210 -13.48 7.24 -25.06
CA LYS A 210 -14.05 5.94 -25.33
C LYS A 210 -13.43 4.95 -24.37
N LEU A 211 -14.25 4.44 -23.46
CA LEU A 211 -13.84 3.45 -22.49
C LEU A 211 -13.70 2.09 -23.16
N THR A 212 -12.72 1.30 -22.70
CA THR A 212 -12.62 -0.12 -23.04
C THR A 212 -13.76 -0.91 -22.39
N ASP A 213 -13.99 -2.12 -22.89
CA ASP A 213 -14.80 -3.09 -22.16
C ASP A 213 -14.23 -3.33 -20.76
N PRO A 214 -15.08 -3.58 -19.75
CA PRO A 214 -14.62 -3.86 -18.40
C PRO A 214 -13.71 -5.10 -18.37
N ASP A 215 -12.63 -4.99 -17.61
CA ASP A 215 -11.73 -6.11 -17.36
C ASP A 215 -12.36 -7.15 -16.40
N LYS A 216 -11.58 -8.18 -16.03
CA LYS A 216 -12.02 -9.22 -15.09
C LYS A 216 -12.40 -8.71 -13.70
N PHE A 217 -12.02 -7.49 -13.34
CA PHE A 217 -12.34 -6.81 -12.10
C PHE A 217 -13.42 -5.74 -12.26
N GLY A 218 -13.94 -5.54 -13.47
CA GLY A 218 -14.97 -4.56 -13.79
C GLY A 218 -14.44 -3.15 -14.08
N PHE A 219 -13.14 -2.98 -14.31
CA PHE A 219 -12.53 -1.69 -14.62
C PHE A 219 -12.41 -1.46 -16.12
N SER A 220 -12.78 -0.26 -16.56
CA SER A 220 -12.54 0.24 -17.92
C SER A 220 -11.44 1.30 -17.92
N THR A 221 -10.69 1.39 -19.01
CA THR A 221 -9.61 2.39 -19.19
C THR A 221 -9.74 3.11 -20.53
N VAL A 222 -8.80 4.02 -20.82
CA VAL A 222 -8.70 4.75 -22.09
C VAL A 222 -7.38 4.40 -22.76
N VAL A 223 -7.45 3.88 -23.98
CA VAL A 223 -6.26 3.41 -24.73
C VAL A 223 -5.61 4.55 -25.52
N GLN A 224 -6.38 5.56 -25.93
CA GLN A 224 -5.88 6.61 -26.81
C GLN A 224 -6.56 7.96 -26.53
N ILE A 225 -5.76 9.02 -26.57
CA ILE A 225 -6.17 10.43 -26.56
C ILE A 225 -5.36 11.14 -27.65
N ASP A 226 -6.01 11.72 -28.66
CA ASP A 226 -5.35 12.34 -29.81
C ASP A 226 -4.36 11.37 -30.49
N ASN A 227 -3.08 11.76 -30.63
CA ASN A 227 -1.99 10.92 -31.11
C ASN A 227 -1.21 10.20 -29.99
N ILE A 228 -1.73 10.21 -28.76
CA ILE A 228 -1.10 9.62 -27.58
C ILE A 228 -1.82 8.32 -27.23
N PHE A 229 -1.06 7.24 -27.13
CA PHE A 229 -1.49 5.89 -26.83
C PHE A 229 -0.96 5.48 -25.45
N PHE A 230 -1.83 4.89 -24.64
CA PHE A 230 -1.53 4.38 -23.31
C PHE A 230 -1.37 2.86 -23.38
N GLY A 231 -0.12 2.42 -23.48
CA GLY A 231 0.29 1.05 -23.79
C GLY A 231 1.28 1.04 -24.94
N ILE A 232 2.42 0.37 -24.75
CA ILE A 232 3.47 0.27 -25.78
C ILE A 232 3.22 -0.99 -26.61
N PRO A 233 3.00 -0.88 -27.94
CA PRO A 233 2.78 -2.05 -28.79
C PRO A 233 4.08 -2.84 -28.95
N SER A 234 3.97 -4.15 -29.20
CA SER A 234 5.14 -5.01 -29.46
C SER A 234 5.95 -4.57 -30.70
N ILE A 235 5.26 -3.99 -31.69
CA ILE A 235 5.88 -3.42 -32.88
C ILE A 235 5.58 -1.92 -32.89
N ILE A 236 6.57 -1.13 -32.46
CA ILE A 236 6.49 0.33 -32.48
C ILE A 236 6.65 0.82 -33.93
N PRO A 237 5.73 1.65 -34.47
CA PRO A 237 5.86 2.28 -35.78
C PRO A 237 7.06 3.25 -35.87
N LEU A 238 7.55 3.52 -37.08
CA LEU A 238 8.51 4.61 -37.32
C LEU A 238 7.88 5.98 -37.02
N ASN A 239 8.70 6.97 -36.69
CA ASN A 239 8.31 8.31 -36.27
C ASN A 239 7.44 8.31 -35.00
N SER A 240 7.80 7.47 -34.03
CA SER A 240 7.12 7.36 -32.74
C SER A 240 7.99 7.85 -31.58
N PHE A 241 7.38 8.56 -30.65
CA PHE A 241 8.01 8.96 -29.38
C PHE A 241 7.52 8.05 -28.26
N VAL A 242 8.43 7.36 -27.58
CA VAL A 242 8.08 6.33 -26.59
C VAL A 242 8.57 6.72 -25.21
N VAL A 243 7.67 6.62 -24.24
CA VAL A 243 7.89 6.85 -22.82
C VAL A 243 7.63 5.55 -22.07
N GLU A 244 8.72 4.85 -21.78
CA GLU A 244 8.70 3.55 -21.10
C GLU A 244 8.98 3.71 -19.61
N ALA A 245 8.36 2.86 -18.78
CA ALA A 245 8.59 2.90 -17.34
C ALA A 245 10.00 2.38 -17.01
N SER A 246 10.74 3.16 -16.23
CA SER A 246 12.05 2.75 -15.72
C SER A 246 11.96 2.23 -14.29
N ASP A 247 12.97 1.46 -13.88
CA ASP A 247 13.17 1.09 -12.48
C ASP A 247 13.79 2.28 -11.74
N PHE A 248 12.97 3.03 -11.01
CA PHE A 248 13.39 4.24 -10.30
C PHE A 248 14.48 3.93 -9.26
N GLU A 249 14.41 2.79 -8.59
CA GLU A 249 15.38 2.42 -7.55
C GLU A 249 16.78 2.18 -8.14
N LYS A 250 16.85 1.69 -9.39
CA LYS A 250 18.13 1.44 -10.08
C LYS A 250 18.65 2.64 -10.86
N THR A 251 17.76 3.42 -11.46
CA THR A 251 18.12 4.46 -12.45
C THR A 251 17.99 5.89 -11.91
N GLY A 252 17.28 6.08 -10.80
CA GLY A 252 16.89 7.41 -10.30
C GLY A 252 15.89 8.16 -11.18
N GLN A 253 15.40 7.52 -12.26
CA GLN A 253 14.44 8.10 -13.21
C GLN A 253 13.18 7.25 -13.26
N SER A 254 12.01 7.89 -13.37
CA SER A 254 10.73 7.15 -13.47
C SER A 254 10.46 6.64 -14.89
N PHE A 255 11.06 7.27 -15.91
CA PHE A 255 10.81 6.99 -17.31
C PHE A 255 12.09 6.99 -18.13
N THR A 256 12.15 6.13 -19.13
CA THR A 256 13.12 6.16 -20.22
C THR A 256 12.43 6.62 -21.49
N ILE A 257 13.08 7.53 -22.23
CA ILE A 257 12.55 8.10 -23.46
C ILE A 257 13.40 7.63 -24.63
N TYR A 258 12.76 7.19 -25.71
CA TYR A 258 13.43 6.94 -26.98
C TYR A 258 12.50 7.18 -28.16
N THR A 259 13.09 7.31 -29.34
CA THR A 259 12.36 7.49 -30.60
C THR A 259 12.62 6.29 -31.49
N LYS A 260 11.63 5.95 -32.32
CA LYS A 260 11.77 4.94 -33.36
C LYS A 260 11.35 5.50 -34.70
#